data_AF-A0A544YA40-F1
#
_entry.id   AF-A0A544YA40-F1
#
_cell.length_a   1.000
_cell.length_b   1.000
_cell.length_c   1.000
_cell.angle_alpha   90.00
_cell.angle_beta   90.00
_cell.angle_gamma   90.00
#
_symmetry.space_group_name_H-M   'P 1'
#
loop_
_entity.id
_entity.type
_entity.pdbx_description
1 polymer ?
#
loop_
_entity_poly.entity_id
_entity_poly.type
_entity_poly.pdbx_seq_one_letter_code
_entity_poly.pdbx_strand_id
1 'polypeptide(L)'
;MLFFIDDEKAADLHREAQTKDAISDLCTAVADEVIDWSGDAYRHAYKSVLTWKRSPQEDPPPCLPLLAVCVLAATRMRGDGGRGAHPYYDRLAELLPPPSWFSRGCKDHLQRDYSTVAYFWTCLDEWLEKQGGTRGFSTLHASKGRELIGYAQSQALICAADQDRLTPFLRKRRGRDATVLLQELRMWGDKFRLSRRLQEALKKQGKHSEEDSILGALLVSLAEATDRVPPVPSRLQQLRLRVAATEDRREGWWALRWRVERIPGTNEDNLTHHDGHLAVEARGDGALYTLSGTLPDLGEALENGLVAWGKYLGVSLQPRRNPLILQEDPLGGWTEVDKPEPFMPSLILFNKRSEEEARKLVDQAGFAWEESEETSVNGWFIAADVEFIDGLSSTSRPRLAGGLHVRLTRERRHYFLGGEPDLIPPPGVDVMCLDGVPIHAAGQRTELRGRGLSPGKHVLDYGAGQLTFYLHPPQEWTVPDTTSDTADPDSPVVQGSTVIDAEGHYTDLISEGPPRWWHERQTGLSGGPERKEIPDSAVWLVIDHPDGTIEVRLIRPEEPRITHVTPSMWKFWRQMIAIEHPPPEKLWKRYLAAVLRRGNGNF
;
A
#
# COMPACT_ATOMS: atom_id res chain seq x y z
N MET A 1 25.46 -24.38 -15.80
CA MET A 1 25.05 -23.21 -14.97
C MET A 1 25.45 -21.92 -15.67
N LEU A 2 24.49 -21.13 -16.18
CA LEU A 2 24.78 -19.84 -16.84
C LEU A 2 25.13 -18.75 -15.81
N PHE A 3 26.11 -17.90 -16.11
CA PHE A 3 26.43 -16.71 -15.31
C PHE A 3 25.45 -15.59 -15.68
N PHE A 4 24.23 -15.69 -15.20
CA PHE A 4 23.15 -14.75 -15.47
C PHE A 4 22.89 -13.86 -14.25
N ILE A 5 22.91 -12.54 -14.46
CA ILE A 5 22.47 -11.55 -13.49
C ILE A 5 21.58 -10.54 -14.20
N ASP A 6 20.40 -10.36 -13.66
CA ASP A 6 19.47 -9.28 -13.98
C ASP A 6 19.08 -8.58 -12.68
N ASP A 7 18.20 -7.58 -12.80
CA ASP A 7 17.77 -6.78 -11.66
C ASP A 7 17.12 -7.64 -10.55
N GLU A 8 16.49 -8.76 -10.92
CA GLU A 8 15.83 -9.68 -10.00
C GLU A 8 16.84 -10.58 -9.28
N LYS A 9 17.77 -11.19 -10.03
CA LYS A 9 18.79 -12.06 -9.43
C LYS A 9 19.74 -11.27 -8.52
N ALA A 10 20.04 -10.02 -8.88
CA ALA A 10 20.76 -9.09 -8.02
C ALA A 10 19.99 -8.81 -6.71
N ALA A 11 18.67 -8.60 -6.77
CA ALA A 11 17.85 -8.41 -5.58
C ALA A 11 17.77 -9.67 -4.69
N ASP A 12 17.71 -10.87 -5.29
CA ASP A 12 17.66 -12.15 -4.56
C ASP A 12 18.95 -12.44 -3.78
N LEU A 13 20.12 -12.13 -4.36
CA LEU A 13 21.40 -12.27 -3.69
C LEU A 13 21.52 -11.36 -2.45
N HIS A 14 20.66 -10.34 -2.36
CA HIS A 14 20.72 -9.29 -1.34
C HIS A 14 19.67 -9.42 -0.24
N ARG A 15 18.86 -10.50 -0.25
CA ARG A 15 17.81 -10.74 0.75
C ARG A 15 18.34 -10.83 2.20
N GLU A 16 19.67 -10.96 2.37
CA GLU A 16 20.38 -11.01 3.65
C GLU A 16 21.00 -9.65 4.07
N ALA A 17 21.02 -8.63 3.19
CA ALA A 17 21.66 -7.34 3.44
C ALA A 17 20.62 -6.21 3.68
N GLN A 18 20.86 -5.37 4.69
CA GLN A 18 19.92 -4.33 5.17
C GLN A 18 19.81 -3.07 4.28
N THR A 19 20.32 -3.08 3.04
CA THR A 19 20.29 -1.91 2.14
C THR A 19 19.16 -2.00 1.09
N LYS A 20 18.57 -0.83 0.75
CA LYS A 20 17.33 -0.71 -0.04
C LYS A 20 17.47 -0.96 -1.55
N ASP A 21 18.68 -1.08 -2.10
CA ASP A 21 18.92 -1.28 -3.54
C ASP A 21 20.23 -2.05 -3.82
N ALA A 22 20.11 -3.35 -4.04
CA ALA A 22 21.21 -4.29 -4.28
C ALA A 22 22.04 -3.96 -5.52
N ILE A 23 21.36 -3.50 -6.58
CA ILE A 23 22.00 -3.21 -7.86
C ILE A 23 22.80 -1.94 -7.73
N SER A 24 22.21 -0.90 -7.11
CA SER A 24 22.92 0.34 -6.84
C SER A 24 24.16 0.09 -5.98
N ASP A 25 24.09 -0.80 -4.99
CA ASP A 25 25.22 -1.14 -4.12
C ASP A 25 26.35 -1.85 -4.90
N LEU A 26 26.03 -2.90 -5.67
CA LEU A 26 26.99 -3.58 -6.56
C LEU A 26 27.63 -2.60 -7.56
N CYS A 27 26.80 -1.79 -8.22
CA CYS A 27 27.24 -0.81 -9.19
C CYS A 27 28.16 0.25 -8.59
N THR A 28 27.82 0.76 -7.40
CA THR A 28 28.63 1.74 -6.67
C THR A 28 29.96 1.13 -6.25
N ALA A 29 29.95 -0.08 -5.68
CA ALA A 29 31.17 -0.78 -5.29
C ALA A 29 32.09 -1.05 -6.51
N VAL A 30 31.54 -1.45 -7.66
CA VAL A 30 32.34 -1.63 -8.88
C VAL A 30 32.86 -0.29 -9.40
N ALA A 31 32.04 0.76 -9.41
CA ALA A 31 32.45 2.09 -9.86
C ALA A 31 33.57 2.67 -8.98
N ASP A 32 33.49 2.49 -7.67
CA ASP A 32 34.43 3.08 -6.71
C ASP A 32 35.73 2.27 -6.57
N GLU A 33 35.63 0.94 -6.49
CA GLU A 33 36.77 0.07 -6.13
C GLU A 33 37.43 -0.60 -7.34
N VAL A 34 36.69 -0.80 -8.44
CA VAL A 34 37.16 -1.61 -9.58
C VAL A 34 37.53 -0.76 -10.79
N ILE A 35 36.80 0.35 -11.02
CA ILE A 35 37.05 1.26 -12.14
C ILE A 35 38.11 2.30 -11.76
N ASP A 36 39.14 2.44 -12.60
CA ASP A 36 40.12 3.52 -12.50
C ASP A 36 39.64 4.72 -13.34
N TRP A 37 39.08 5.73 -12.66
CA TRP A 37 38.63 6.98 -13.28
C TRP A 37 39.78 7.95 -13.59
N SER A 38 40.99 7.70 -13.11
CA SER A 38 42.15 8.57 -13.30
C SER A 38 43.02 8.17 -14.51
N GLY A 39 42.93 6.90 -14.91
CA GLY A 39 43.79 6.27 -15.93
C GLY A 39 43.01 5.47 -16.97
N ASP A 40 43.38 4.21 -17.16
CA ASP A 40 42.67 3.27 -18.05
C ASP A 40 41.60 2.56 -17.22
N ALA A 41 40.34 2.57 -17.67
CA ALA A 41 39.17 2.20 -16.86
C ALA A 41 39.31 0.88 -16.08
N TYR A 42 39.96 -0.12 -16.67
CA TYR A 42 40.05 -1.47 -16.12
C TYR A 42 41.41 -1.80 -15.49
N ARG A 43 42.28 -0.80 -15.30
CA ARG A 43 43.65 -1.01 -14.82
C ARG A 43 43.72 -1.61 -13.42
N HIS A 44 42.87 -1.15 -12.49
CA HIS A 44 42.80 -1.67 -11.14
C HIS A 44 42.36 -3.14 -11.14
N ALA A 45 41.23 -3.43 -11.79
CA ALA A 45 40.74 -4.79 -11.99
C ALA A 45 41.81 -5.72 -12.58
N TYR A 46 42.53 -5.25 -13.60
CA TYR A 46 43.57 -6.03 -14.27
C TYR A 46 44.73 -6.38 -13.34
N LYS A 47 45.22 -5.42 -12.54
CA LYS A 47 46.25 -5.68 -11.52
C LYS A 47 45.78 -6.70 -10.49
N SER A 48 44.54 -6.55 -10.00
CA SER A 48 43.96 -7.48 -9.03
C SER A 48 43.86 -8.90 -9.58
N VAL A 49 43.43 -9.05 -10.85
CA VAL A 49 43.38 -10.36 -11.52
C VAL A 49 44.79 -10.96 -11.70
N LEU A 50 45.81 -10.16 -12.03
CA LEU A 50 47.19 -10.67 -12.12
C LEU A 50 47.74 -11.15 -10.77
N THR A 51 47.43 -10.44 -9.68
CA THR A 51 47.79 -10.87 -8.33
C THR A 51 47.06 -12.16 -7.95
N TRP A 52 45.75 -12.23 -8.21
CA TRP A 52 44.95 -13.44 -7.99
C TRP A 52 45.43 -14.62 -8.83
N LYS A 53 45.86 -14.43 -10.08
CA LYS A 53 46.42 -15.51 -10.91
C LYS A 53 47.71 -16.13 -10.34
N ARG A 54 48.38 -15.45 -9.41
CA ARG A 54 49.57 -15.96 -8.71
C ARG A 54 49.25 -16.58 -7.34
N SER A 55 47.99 -16.51 -6.89
CA SER A 55 47.53 -17.12 -5.64
C SER A 55 47.03 -18.56 -5.90
N PRO A 56 46.60 -19.29 -4.85
CA PRO A 56 46.01 -20.62 -4.99
C PRO A 56 44.69 -20.68 -5.80
N GLN A 57 44.05 -19.54 -6.09
CA GLN A 57 42.80 -19.45 -6.87
C GLN A 57 41.59 -20.23 -6.28
N GLU A 58 41.56 -20.40 -4.95
CA GLU A 58 40.42 -21.01 -4.24
C GLU A 58 39.16 -20.14 -4.34
N ASP A 59 39.35 -18.83 -4.24
CA ASP A 59 38.30 -17.81 -4.41
C ASP A 59 38.12 -17.39 -5.87
N PRO A 60 36.92 -16.90 -6.26
CA PRO A 60 36.66 -16.43 -7.62
C PRO A 60 37.58 -15.28 -8.04
N PRO A 61 37.76 -15.05 -9.36
CA PRO A 61 38.57 -13.95 -9.83
C PRO A 61 37.98 -12.60 -9.37
N PRO A 62 38.81 -11.63 -8.95
CA PRO A 62 38.34 -10.36 -8.40
C PRO A 62 37.63 -9.46 -9.44
N CYS A 63 37.65 -9.84 -10.72
CA CYS A 63 36.86 -9.18 -11.77
C CYS A 63 35.41 -9.66 -11.84
N LEU A 64 35.00 -10.68 -11.07
CA LEU A 64 33.66 -11.24 -11.12
C LEU A 64 32.53 -10.20 -10.93
N PRO A 65 32.62 -9.23 -9.98
CA PRO A 65 31.60 -8.19 -9.85
C PRO A 65 31.49 -7.29 -11.09
N LEU A 66 32.62 -6.96 -11.73
CA LEU A 66 32.63 -6.18 -12.97
C LEU A 66 31.98 -6.97 -14.12
N LEU A 67 32.25 -8.28 -14.22
CA LEU A 67 31.61 -9.14 -15.20
C LEU A 67 30.10 -9.22 -15.00
N ALA A 68 29.64 -9.26 -13.74
CA ALA A 68 28.21 -9.19 -13.40
C ALA A 68 27.58 -7.88 -13.92
N VAL A 69 28.20 -6.72 -13.66
CA VAL A 69 27.71 -5.43 -14.19
C VAL A 69 27.71 -5.39 -15.72
N CYS A 70 28.68 -6.05 -16.38
CA CYS A 70 28.69 -6.17 -17.84
C CYS A 70 27.49 -6.99 -18.36
N VAL A 71 27.14 -8.09 -17.70
CA VAL A 71 25.93 -8.87 -18.05
C VAL A 71 24.67 -8.05 -17.79
N LEU A 72 24.62 -7.27 -16.71
CA LEU A 72 23.51 -6.37 -16.42
C LEU A 72 23.34 -5.27 -17.48
N ALA A 73 24.45 -4.71 -17.98
CA ALA A 73 24.42 -3.79 -19.10
C ALA A 73 23.87 -4.46 -20.37
N ALA A 74 24.22 -5.72 -20.61
CA ALA A 74 23.74 -6.50 -21.75
C ALA A 74 22.24 -6.85 -21.64
N THR A 75 21.75 -7.22 -20.45
CA THR A 75 20.32 -7.51 -20.22
C THR A 75 19.45 -6.26 -20.39
N ARG A 76 19.94 -5.08 -19.97
CA ARG A 76 19.25 -3.79 -20.15
C ARG A 76 19.28 -3.23 -21.57
N MET A 77 19.95 -3.89 -22.53
CA MET A 77 19.91 -3.47 -23.93
C MET A 77 18.50 -3.63 -24.51
N ARG A 78 17.89 -2.54 -24.99
CA ARG A 78 16.64 -2.59 -25.75
C ARG A 78 16.93 -3.02 -27.19
N GLY A 79 16.18 -4.02 -27.66
CA GLY A 79 16.30 -4.57 -29.01
C GLY A 79 15.73 -3.65 -30.09
N ASP A 80 16.25 -2.43 -30.19
CA ASP A 80 15.81 -1.44 -31.20
C ASP A 80 16.56 -1.64 -32.52
N GLY A 81 16.59 -2.86 -33.06
CA GLY A 81 17.02 -3.17 -34.45
C GLY A 81 18.40 -2.70 -34.92
N GLY A 82 19.14 -1.95 -34.10
CA GLY A 82 20.39 -1.29 -34.43
C GLY A 82 21.53 -2.25 -34.23
N ARG A 83 22.21 -2.59 -35.32
CA ARG A 83 23.51 -3.26 -35.23
C ARG A 83 24.50 -2.25 -34.65
N GLY A 84 24.95 -2.45 -33.40
CA GLY A 84 26.03 -1.64 -32.85
C GLY A 84 26.34 -1.92 -31.39
N ALA A 85 27.60 -1.72 -31.01
CA ALA A 85 28.05 -1.76 -29.62
C ALA A 85 27.63 -0.52 -28.82
N HIS A 86 27.09 0.51 -29.49
CA HIS A 86 26.70 1.79 -28.91
C HIS A 86 25.71 1.67 -27.74
N PRO A 87 24.56 0.97 -27.90
CA PRO A 87 23.56 0.86 -26.84
C PRO A 87 24.07 0.11 -25.61
N TYR A 88 25.10 -0.73 -25.76
CA TYR A 88 25.72 -1.45 -24.64
C TYR A 88 26.52 -0.51 -23.74
N TYR A 89 27.41 0.30 -24.34
CA TYR A 89 28.25 1.23 -23.57
C TYR A 89 27.44 2.36 -22.94
N ASP A 90 26.31 2.75 -23.53
CA ASP A 90 25.36 3.67 -22.91
C ASP A 90 24.80 3.09 -21.61
N ARG A 91 24.35 1.82 -21.62
CA ARG A 91 23.85 1.15 -20.40
C ARG A 91 24.93 0.88 -19.37
N LEU A 92 26.14 0.56 -19.81
CA LEU A 92 27.27 0.37 -18.91
C LEU A 92 27.65 1.68 -18.21
N ALA A 93 27.61 2.82 -18.91
CA ALA A 93 27.86 4.13 -18.32
C ALA A 93 26.74 4.59 -17.36
N GLU A 94 25.48 4.22 -17.62
CA GLU A 94 24.38 4.45 -16.67
C GLU A 94 24.53 3.63 -15.38
N LEU A 95 25.06 2.41 -15.48
CA LEU A 95 25.29 1.51 -14.34
C LEU A 95 26.53 1.87 -13.54
N LEU A 96 27.51 2.55 -14.13
CA LEU A 96 28.78 2.90 -13.48
C LEU A 96 28.93 4.43 -13.49
N PRO A 97 28.18 5.14 -12.63
CA PRO A 97 28.25 6.59 -12.57
C PRO A 97 29.65 7.02 -12.16
N PRO A 98 30.27 7.97 -12.89
CA PRO A 98 31.60 8.44 -12.54
C PRO A 98 31.56 9.33 -11.28
N PRO A 99 32.68 9.48 -10.56
CA PRO A 99 32.82 10.44 -9.47
C PRO A 99 32.54 11.87 -9.94
N SER A 100 32.08 12.73 -9.03
CA SER A 100 31.70 14.13 -9.34
C SER A 100 32.82 14.97 -9.94
N TRP A 101 34.09 14.63 -9.71
CA TRP A 101 35.26 15.31 -10.27
C TRP A 101 35.61 14.89 -11.70
N PHE A 102 35.04 13.79 -12.19
CA PHE A 102 35.36 13.25 -13.51
C PHE A 102 34.55 13.98 -14.60
N SER A 103 35.25 14.72 -15.46
CA SER A 103 34.65 15.59 -16.47
C SER A 103 34.70 15.05 -17.90
N ARG A 104 35.32 13.88 -18.11
CA ARG A 104 35.39 13.24 -19.43
C ARG A 104 34.11 12.46 -19.73
N GLY A 105 33.88 12.12 -21.00
CA GLY A 105 32.78 11.23 -21.38
C GLY A 105 32.94 9.85 -20.75
N CYS A 106 32.10 9.51 -19.77
CA CYS A 106 32.13 8.21 -19.06
C CYS A 106 32.05 7.02 -20.03
N LYS A 107 31.16 7.11 -21.01
CA LYS A 107 31.04 6.12 -22.07
C LYS A 107 32.35 5.87 -22.82
N ASP A 108 32.99 6.93 -23.30
CA ASP A 108 34.22 6.82 -24.09
C ASP A 108 35.36 6.22 -23.25
N HIS A 109 35.41 6.57 -21.96
CA HIS A 109 36.35 6.02 -20.99
C HIS A 109 36.18 4.50 -20.82
N LEU A 110 34.96 4.04 -20.62
CA LEU A 110 34.64 2.61 -20.47
C LEU A 110 34.84 1.82 -21.78
N GLN A 111 34.59 2.46 -22.92
CA GLN A 111 34.72 1.80 -24.23
C GLN A 111 36.18 1.59 -24.64
N ARG A 112 37.07 2.54 -24.35
CA ARG A 112 38.43 2.61 -24.89
C ARG A 112 39.28 1.34 -24.62
N ASP A 113 39.23 0.80 -23.40
CA ASP A 113 40.10 -0.32 -22.98
C ASP A 113 39.32 -1.63 -22.73
N TYR A 114 38.13 -1.75 -23.35
CA TYR A 114 37.19 -2.85 -23.10
C TYR A 114 37.72 -4.24 -23.47
N SER A 115 38.76 -4.34 -24.30
CA SER A 115 39.46 -5.61 -24.57
C SER A 115 39.98 -6.28 -23.29
N THR A 116 40.24 -5.50 -22.25
CA THR A 116 40.63 -6.00 -20.92
C THR A 116 39.51 -6.83 -20.28
N VAL A 117 38.25 -6.46 -20.51
CA VAL A 117 37.09 -7.20 -20.01
C VAL A 117 36.93 -8.54 -20.73
N ALA A 118 37.26 -8.62 -22.02
CA ALA A 118 37.30 -9.90 -22.75
C ALA A 118 38.32 -10.87 -22.13
N TYR A 119 39.47 -10.37 -21.67
CA TYR A 119 40.45 -11.17 -20.93
C TYR A 119 39.88 -11.67 -19.59
N PHE A 120 39.10 -10.85 -18.87
CA PHE A 120 38.45 -11.25 -17.62
C PHE A 120 37.47 -12.40 -17.81
N TRP A 121 36.71 -12.41 -18.90
CA TRP A 121 35.85 -13.55 -19.25
C TRP A 121 36.64 -14.85 -19.41
N THR A 122 37.79 -14.79 -20.08
CA THR A 122 38.67 -15.95 -20.24
C THR A 122 39.21 -16.43 -18.88
N CYS A 123 39.54 -15.50 -17.97
CA CYS A 123 40.00 -15.84 -16.63
C CYS A 123 38.91 -16.54 -15.79
N LEU A 124 37.66 -16.12 -15.95
CA LEU A 124 36.52 -16.76 -15.29
C LEU A 124 36.27 -18.16 -15.85
N ASP A 125 36.38 -18.34 -17.17
CA ASP A 125 36.29 -19.63 -17.85
C ASP A 125 37.29 -20.64 -17.27
N GLU A 126 38.57 -20.28 -17.29
CA GLU A 126 39.68 -21.09 -16.78
C GLU A 126 39.47 -21.46 -15.30
N TRP A 127 38.94 -20.54 -14.50
CA TRP A 127 38.66 -20.80 -13.09
C TRP A 127 37.52 -21.81 -12.94
N LEU A 128 36.39 -21.61 -13.61
CA LEU A 128 35.23 -22.51 -13.54
C LEU A 128 35.58 -23.92 -14.01
N GLU A 129 36.41 -24.07 -15.04
CA GLU A 129 36.92 -25.36 -15.50
C GLU A 129 37.74 -26.06 -14.40
N LYS A 130 38.64 -25.34 -13.71
CA LYS A 130 39.41 -25.88 -12.58
C LYS A 130 38.54 -26.31 -11.40
N GLN A 131 37.38 -25.67 -11.21
CA GLN A 131 36.41 -26.04 -10.17
C GLN A 131 35.62 -27.31 -10.51
N GLY A 132 35.82 -27.92 -11.68
CA GLY A 132 35.21 -29.20 -12.05
C GLY A 132 33.67 -29.16 -12.06
N GLY A 133 33.08 -28.00 -12.34
CA GLY A 133 31.62 -27.80 -12.38
C GLY A 133 30.96 -27.53 -11.02
N THR A 134 31.68 -27.62 -9.89
CA THR A 134 31.11 -27.36 -8.55
C THR A 134 30.63 -25.93 -8.35
N ARG A 135 31.18 -24.99 -9.13
CA ARG A 135 30.84 -23.56 -9.15
C ARG A 135 30.13 -23.15 -10.44
N GLY A 136 29.66 -24.13 -11.23
CA GLY A 136 29.04 -23.92 -12.54
C GLY A 136 29.99 -24.11 -13.72
N PHE A 137 29.45 -23.94 -14.93
CA PHE A 137 30.16 -24.09 -16.20
C PHE A 137 30.00 -22.81 -17.00
N SER A 138 31.07 -22.34 -17.61
CA SER A 138 31.00 -21.21 -18.51
C SER A 138 30.38 -21.62 -19.84
N THR A 139 29.50 -20.77 -20.39
CA THR A 139 28.89 -20.95 -21.71
C THR A 139 29.58 -20.13 -22.79
N LEU A 140 30.81 -19.66 -22.54
CA LEU A 140 31.56 -18.80 -23.45
C LEU A 140 31.74 -19.47 -24.81
N HIS A 141 31.02 -18.97 -25.81
CA HIS A 141 31.23 -19.31 -27.21
C HIS A 141 31.82 -18.08 -27.91
N ALA A 142 33.14 -18.06 -28.07
CA ALA A 142 33.80 -17.02 -28.85
C ALA A 142 33.47 -17.19 -30.34
N SER A 143 32.43 -16.50 -30.83
CA SER A 143 32.26 -16.34 -32.27
C SER A 143 33.37 -15.41 -32.77
N LYS A 144 34.25 -15.92 -33.64
CA LYS A 144 35.35 -15.15 -34.26
C LYS A 144 34.85 -13.76 -34.70
N GLY A 145 35.46 -12.70 -34.16
CA GLY A 145 35.19 -11.31 -34.53
C GLY A 145 34.12 -10.55 -33.73
N ARG A 146 33.61 -11.08 -32.61
CA ARG A 146 32.66 -10.38 -31.70
C ARG A 146 33.07 -10.36 -30.22
N GLU A 147 34.36 -10.50 -29.94
CA GLU A 147 34.88 -10.81 -28.59
C GLU A 147 34.75 -9.69 -27.55
N LEU A 148 34.50 -8.44 -27.96
CA LEU A 148 34.41 -7.33 -27.00
C LEU A 148 33.15 -7.46 -26.12
N ILE A 149 31.98 -7.07 -26.64
CA ILE A 149 30.72 -7.15 -25.87
C ILE A 149 30.01 -8.49 -26.03
N GLY A 150 30.46 -9.33 -26.97
CA GLY A 150 29.82 -10.59 -27.31
C GLY A 150 29.79 -11.57 -26.14
N TYR A 151 30.75 -11.52 -25.23
CA TYR A 151 30.76 -12.34 -24.02
C TYR A 151 29.66 -11.93 -23.03
N ALA A 152 29.52 -10.65 -22.73
CA ALA A 152 28.43 -10.18 -21.86
C ALA A 152 27.05 -10.48 -22.49
N GLN A 153 26.90 -10.22 -23.79
CA GLN A 153 25.71 -10.61 -24.55
C GLN A 153 25.52 -12.13 -24.58
N SER A 154 26.59 -12.92 -24.46
CA SER A 154 26.52 -14.38 -24.40
C SER A 154 25.81 -14.91 -23.16
N GLN A 155 25.88 -14.12 -22.09
CA GLN A 155 25.31 -14.49 -20.81
C GLN A 155 23.87 -13.95 -20.64
N ALA A 156 23.44 -12.97 -21.43
CA ALA A 156 22.08 -12.42 -21.42
C ALA A 156 21.14 -13.16 -22.40
N LEU A 157 20.63 -14.34 -22.01
CA LEU A 157 19.71 -15.15 -22.85
C LEU A 157 18.39 -14.44 -23.15
N ILE A 158 17.84 -13.74 -22.16
CA ILE A 158 16.61 -12.95 -22.25
C ILE A 158 17.01 -11.51 -21.94
N CYS A 159 16.77 -10.58 -22.87
CA CYS A 159 17.00 -9.14 -22.65
C CYS A 159 15.73 -8.45 -22.15
N ALA A 160 15.83 -7.21 -21.68
CA ALA A 160 14.70 -6.41 -21.19
C ALA A 160 13.58 -6.28 -22.25
N ALA A 161 13.94 -6.12 -23.52
CA ALA A 161 12.95 -6.09 -24.60
C ALA A 161 12.24 -7.44 -24.80
N ASP A 162 12.92 -8.57 -24.56
CA ASP A 162 12.29 -9.88 -24.56
C ASP A 162 11.38 -10.06 -23.35
N GLN A 163 11.83 -9.64 -22.16
CA GLN A 163 11.01 -9.64 -20.95
C GLN A 163 9.70 -8.87 -21.18
N ASP A 164 9.77 -7.62 -21.65
CA ASP A 164 8.58 -6.79 -21.97
C ASP A 164 7.62 -7.49 -22.94
N ARG A 165 8.16 -8.13 -23.99
CA ARG A 165 7.37 -8.87 -24.99
C ARG A 165 6.77 -10.16 -24.43
N LEU A 166 7.43 -10.79 -23.47
CA LEU A 166 7.01 -12.04 -22.83
C LEU A 166 6.08 -11.81 -21.64
N THR A 167 6.07 -10.63 -21.01
CA THR A 167 5.26 -10.32 -19.82
C THR A 167 3.80 -10.72 -19.98
N PRO A 168 3.08 -10.39 -21.07
CA PRO A 168 1.67 -10.80 -21.23
C PRO A 168 1.52 -12.32 -21.40
N PHE A 169 2.50 -13.00 -21.99
CA PHE A 169 2.51 -14.44 -22.17
C PHE A 169 2.71 -15.16 -20.84
N LEU A 170 3.69 -14.72 -20.05
CA LEU A 170 4.09 -15.32 -18.77
C LEU A 170 3.02 -15.08 -17.70
N ARG A 171 2.43 -13.88 -17.62
CA ARG A 171 1.35 -13.55 -16.67
C ARG A 171 0.17 -14.52 -16.77
N LYS A 172 -0.21 -14.92 -17.99
CA LYS A 172 -1.34 -15.84 -18.25
C LYS A 172 -1.02 -17.31 -17.91
N ARG A 173 0.25 -17.65 -17.69
CA ARG A 173 0.75 -19.02 -17.56
C ARG A 173 1.51 -19.22 -16.25
N ARG A 174 1.17 -18.43 -15.24
CA ARG A 174 1.73 -18.55 -13.90
C ARG A 174 1.49 -19.94 -13.30
N GLY A 175 2.43 -20.39 -12.47
CA GLY A 175 2.36 -21.71 -11.82
C GLY A 175 2.47 -22.90 -12.79
N ARG A 176 2.74 -22.65 -14.08
CA ARG A 176 3.01 -23.70 -15.06
C ARG A 176 4.44 -24.19 -14.92
N ASP A 177 4.62 -25.48 -15.16
CA ASP A 177 5.93 -26.11 -15.16
C ASP A 177 6.83 -25.55 -16.27
N ALA A 178 8.14 -25.54 -16.02
CA ALA A 178 9.18 -25.08 -16.94
C ALA A 178 9.08 -25.73 -18.33
N THR A 179 8.78 -27.03 -18.39
CA THR A 179 8.65 -27.75 -19.66
C THR A 179 7.45 -27.29 -20.47
N VAL A 180 6.32 -27.01 -19.80
CA VAL A 180 5.10 -26.51 -20.41
C VAL A 180 5.31 -25.09 -20.95
N LEU A 181 5.91 -24.21 -20.15
CA LEU A 181 6.22 -22.84 -20.56
C LEU A 181 7.14 -22.81 -21.80
N LEU A 182 8.19 -23.63 -21.81
CA LEU A 182 9.08 -23.76 -22.96
C LEU A 182 8.37 -24.28 -24.20
N GLN A 183 7.56 -25.33 -24.06
CA GLN A 183 6.85 -25.92 -25.18
C GLN A 183 5.86 -24.92 -25.79
N GLU A 184 5.10 -24.22 -24.96
CA GLU A 184 4.17 -23.19 -25.42
C GLU A 184 4.92 -22.01 -26.04
N LEU A 185 6.00 -21.55 -25.41
CA LEU A 185 6.79 -20.46 -25.97
C LEU A 185 7.44 -20.86 -27.31
N ARG A 186 7.80 -22.12 -27.52
CA ARG A 186 8.27 -22.63 -28.83
C ARG A 186 7.17 -22.62 -29.90
N MET A 187 5.92 -22.96 -29.52
CA MET A 187 4.79 -22.95 -30.45
C MET A 187 4.40 -21.52 -30.89
N TRP A 188 4.55 -20.54 -30.00
CA TRP A 188 4.07 -19.18 -30.23
C TRP A 188 5.19 -18.13 -30.34
N GLY A 189 6.45 -18.54 -30.17
CA GLY A 189 7.62 -17.67 -29.99
C GLY A 189 7.88 -16.70 -31.14
N ASP A 190 7.61 -17.16 -32.37
CA ASP A 190 7.76 -16.33 -33.57
C ASP A 190 6.80 -15.12 -33.59
N LYS A 191 5.68 -15.18 -32.84
CA LYS A 191 4.71 -14.07 -32.74
C LYS A 191 5.21 -12.91 -31.88
N PHE A 192 6.06 -13.18 -30.90
CA PHE A 192 6.50 -12.17 -29.92
C PHE A 192 7.65 -11.30 -30.43
N ARG A 193 8.16 -11.53 -31.65
CA ARG A 193 9.33 -10.83 -32.22
C ARG A 193 10.52 -10.82 -31.25
N LEU A 194 10.81 -11.95 -30.61
CA LEU A 194 11.90 -12.07 -29.63
C LEU A 194 13.27 -11.80 -30.26
N SER A 195 14.26 -11.51 -29.43
CA SER A 195 15.65 -11.33 -29.84
C SER A 195 16.14 -12.58 -30.58
N ARG A 196 17.02 -12.37 -31.56
CA ARG A 196 17.60 -13.45 -32.35
C ARG A 196 18.24 -14.53 -31.47
N ARG A 197 18.85 -14.12 -30.36
CA ARG A 197 19.48 -15.02 -29.39
C ARG A 197 18.46 -15.93 -28.73
N LEU A 198 17.38 -15.36 -28.18
CA LEU A 198 16.33 -16.15 -27.56
C LEU A 198 15.64 -17.06 -28.60
N GLN A 199 15.44 -16.57 -29.82
CA GLN A 199 14.93 -17.40 -30.93
C GLN A 199 15.87 -18.57 -31.27
N GLU A 200 17.19 -18.34 -31.32
CA GLU A 200 18.19 -19.39 -31.56
C GLU A 200 18.19 -20.42 -30.42
N ALA A 201 18.08 -19.98 -29.16
CA ALA A 201 17.96 -20.85 -27.99
C ALA A 201 16.66 -21.69 -28.03
N LEU A 202 15.53 -21.08 -28.41
CA LEU A 202 14.25 -21.80 -28.54
C LEU A 202 14.26 -22.85 -29.66
N LYS A 203 15.04 -22.63 -30.74
CA LYS A 203 15.16 -23.52 -31.91
C LYS A 203 16.11 -24.70 -31.71
N LYS A 204 17.11 -24.59 -30.83
CA LYS A 204 17.99 -25.71 -30.50
C LYS A 204 17.20 -26.76 -29.69
N GLN A 205 16.70 -27.80 -30.35
CA GLN A 205 16.07 -28.94 -29.68
C GLN A 205 17.14 -29.95 -29.24
N GLY A 206 17.13 -30.30 -27.96
CA GLY A 206 17.77 -31.50 -27.45
C GLY A 206 16.87 -32.13 -26.38
N LYS A 207 16.43 -33.38 -26.58
CA LYS A 207 15.85 -34.18 -25.49
C LYS A 207 16.92 -34.25 -24.40
N HIS A 208 16.77 -33.49 -23.32
CA HIS A 208 17.72 -33.36 -22.21
C HIS A 208 18.94 -32.43 -22.45
N SER A 209 18.79 -31.29 -23.11
CA SER A 209 19.85 -30.27 -23.09
C SER A 209 19.87 -29.52 -21.74
N GLU A 210 21.05 -29.30 -21.18
CA GLU A 210 21.24 -28.42 -20.01
C GLU A 210 20.71 -27.00 -20.29
N GLU A 211 20.75 -26.56 -21.55
CA GLU A 211 20.20 -25.29 -22.02
C GLU A 211 18.67 -25.19 -21.83
N ASP A 212 17.91 -26.25 -22.12
CA ASP A 212 16.45 -26.28 -21.91
C ASP A 212 16.11 -26.20 -20.41
N SER A 213 16.86 -26.89 -19.57
CA SER A 213 16.66 -26.81 -18.12
C SER A 213 16.87 -25.38 -17.60
N ILE A 214 17.90 -24.68 -18.10
CA ILE A 214 18.20 -23.32 -17.66
C ILE A 214 17.19 -22.32 -18.22
N LEU A 215 16.86 -22.41 -19.51
CA LEU A 215 15.86 -21.52 -20.12
C LEU A 215 14.49 -21.72 -19.49
N GLY A 216 14.10 -22.96 -19.18
CA GLY A 216 12.86 -23.28 -18.50
C GLY A 216 12.80 -22.69 -17.08
N ALA A 217 13.88 -22.86 -16.31
CA ALA A 217 13.98 -22.27 -14.97
C ALA A 217 13.92 -20.73 -15.01
N LEU A 218 14.57 -20.10 -16.00
CA LEU A 218 14.50 -18.64 -16.22
C LEU A 218 13.08 -18.20 -16.56
N LEU A 219 12.35 -18.92 -17.41
CA LEU A 219 10.97 -18.58 -17.75
C LEU A 219 10.02 -18.73 -16.56
N VAL A 220 10.22 -19.74 -15.71
CA VAL A 220 9.47 -19.87 -14.45
C VAL A 220 9.80 -18.71 -13.52
N SER A 221 11.08 -18.39 -13.35
CA SER A 221 11.52 -17.25 -12.52
C SER A 221 10.87 -15.95 -12.99
N LEU A 222 10.92 -15.67 -14.30
CA LEU A 222 10.30 -14.48 -14.88
C LEU A 222 8.76 -14.51 -14.75
N ALA A 223 8.12 -15.68 -14.94
CA ALA A 223 6.68 -15.80 -14.76
C ALA A 223 6.24 -15.53 -13.32
N GLU A 224 7.02 -15.97 -12.34
CA GLU A 224 6.74 -15.66 -10.93
C GLU A 224 7.15 -14.23 -10.56
N ALA A 225 8.14 -13.65 -11.24
CA ALA A 225 8.60 -12.29 -11.02
C ALA A 225 7.79 -11.20 -11.75
N THR A 226 6.93 -11.57 -12.72
CA THR A 226 5.96 -10.64 -13.35
C THR A 226 4.97 -9.98 -12.38
N ASP A 227 5.05 -10.26 -11.08
CA ASP A 227 4.41 -9.49 -10.01
C ASP A 227 4.93 -8.04 -9.89
N ARG A 228 6.07 -7.67 -10.50
CA ARG A 228 6.58 -6.29 -10.46
C ARG A 228 6.11 -5.44 -11.64
N VAL A 229 5.20 -4.53 -11.34
CA VAL A 229 4.79 -3.45 -12.24
C VAL A 229 6.01 -2.52 -12.47
N PRO A 230 6.38 -2.16 -13.72
CA PRO A 230 7.59 -1.39 -14.01
C PRO A 230 7.57 -0.05 -13.28
N PRO A 231 8.72 0.45 -12.76
CA PRO A 231 8.78 1.72 -12.05
C PRO A 231 8.43 2.89 -12.97
N VAL A 232 7.98 4.00 -12.38
CA VAL A 232 7.67 5.21 -13.14
C VAL A 232 8.93 5.72 -13.85
N PRO A 233 8.92 5.95 -15.18
CA PRO A 233 10.05 6.51 -15.89
C PRO A 233 10.53 7.81 -15.24
N SER A 234 11.83 8.01 -15.11
CA SER A 234 12.44 9.16 -14.44
C SER A 234 12.01 10.54 -15.00
N ARG A 235 11.49 10.58 -16.23
CA ARG A 235 10.94 11.79 -16.87
C ARG A 235 9.54 12.18 -16.37
N LEU A 236 8.85 11.30 -15.64
CA LEU A 236 7.50 11.49 -15.14
C LEU A 236 7.54 11.57 -13.62
N GLN A 237 6.66 12.39 -13.04
CA GLN A 237 6.43 12.41 -11.60
C GLN A 237 5.53 11.23 -11.20
N GLN A 238 5.89 10.54 -10.11
CA GLN A 238 5.10 9.42 -9.62
C GLN A 238 3.80 9.90 -8.97
N LEU A 239 2.68 9.51 -9.56
CA LEU A 239 1.35 9.71 -9.03
C LEU A 239 0.99 8.52 -8.12
N ARG A 240 0.70 8.81 -6.84
CA ARG A 240 0.32 7.79 -5.86
C ARG A 240 -1.20 7.63 -5.82
N LEU A 241 -1.67 6.47 -6.25
CA LEU A 241 -3.05 6.04 -6.07
C LEU A 241 -3.17 5.38 -4.69
N ARG A 242 -3.92 6.03 -3.80
CA ARG A 242 -4.28 5.49 -2.48
C ARG A 242 -5.70 4.94 -2.54
N VAL A 243 -5.93 3.81 -1.87
CA VAL A 243 -7.31 3.34 -1.64
C VAL A 243 -7.95 4.19 -0.57
N ALA A 244 -9.18 4.63 -0.79
CA ALA A 244 -10.01 5.24 0.23
C ALA A 244 -11.28 4.42 0.45
N ALA A 245 -11.69 4.27 1.70
CA ALA A 245 -12.94 3.63 2.10
C ALA A 245 -13.89 4.68 2.68
N THR A 246 -15.16 4.61 2.30
CA THR A 246 -16.24 5.37 2.92
C THR A 246 -17.34 4.40 3.28
N GLU A 247 -17.85 4.52 4.50
CA GLU A 247 -19.01 3.72 4.91
C GLU A 247 -20.20 4.09 4.03
N ASP A 248 -20.67 3.16 3.18
CA ASP A 248 -21.90 3.38 2.43
C ASP A 248 -23.09 2.98 3.30
N ARG A 249 -23.61 3.99 4.00
CA ARG A 249 -24.74 3.85 4.93
C ARG A 249 -26.04 3.37 4.26
N ARG A 250 -26.14 3.36 2.92
CA ARG A 250 -27.34 2.89 2.20
C ARG A 250 -27.40 1.37 2.08
N GLU A 251 -26.25 0.72 1.97
CA GLU A 251 -26.15 -0.70 1.65
C GLU A 251 -25.42 -1.52 2.74
N GLY A 252 -24.83 -0.87 3.74
CA GLY A 252 -24.26 -1.54 4.92
C GLY A 252 -22.89 -2.20 4.65
N TRP A 253 -22.18 -1.70 3.65
CA TRP A 253 -20.86 -2.17 3.22
C TRP A 253 -19.94 -0.97 2.95
N TRP A 254 -18.63 -1.22 2.88
CA TRP A 254 -17.64 -0.17 2.65
C TRP A 254 -17.45 0.12 1.17
N ALA A 255 -17.72 1.35 0.73
CA ALA A 255 -17.41 1.79 -0.62
C ALA A 255 -15.92 2.12 -0.75
N LEU A 256 -15.20 1.38 -1.60
CA LEU A 256 -13.80 1.62 -1.91
C LEU A 256 -13.67 2.45 -3.19
N ARG A 257 -12.77 3.43 -3.17
CA ARG A 257 -12.49 4.32 -4.30
C ARG A 257 -11.02 4.69 -4.38
N TRP A 258 -10.59 5.13 -5.56
CA TRP A 258 -9.27 5.72 -5.73
C TRP A 258 -9.24 7.14 -5.16
N ARG A 259 -8.11 7.47 -4.55
CA ARG A 259 -7.81 8.81 -4.07
C ARG A 259 -6.39 9.19 -4.45
N VAL A 260 -6.23 10.43 -4.91
CA VAL A 260 -4.95 10.92 -5.42
C VAL A 260 -4.68 12.34 -4.94
N GLU A 261 -3.56 12.50 -4.26
CA GLU A 261 -3.06 13.80 -3.82
C GLU A 261 -2.51 14.61 -5.00
N ARG A 262 -2.74 15.91 -4.96
CA ARG A 262 -2.26 16.83 -5.99
C ARG A 262 -0.74 16.97 -5.90
N ILE A 263 -0.08 16.91 -7.05
CA ILE A 263 1.37 17.14 -7.14
C ILE A 263 1.60 18.60 -7.57
N PRO A 264 2.38 19.39 -6.80
CA PRO A 264 2.68 20.78 -7.14
C PRO A 264 3.25 20.91 -8.55
N GLY A 265 2.73 21.88 -9.31
CA GLY A 265 3.19 22.17 -10.68
C GLY A 265 2.48 21.37 -11.78
N THR A 266 1.58 20.44 -11.43
CA THR A 266 0.71 19.76 -12.40
C THR A 266 -0.75 20.05 -12.06
N ASN A 267 -1.52 20.56 -13.02
CA ASN A 267 -2.95 20.84 -12.84
C ASN A 267 -3.82 19.77 -13.50
N GLU A 268 -3.36 19.18 -14.58
CA GLU A 268 -4.06 18.12 -15.29
C GLU A 268 -3.07 17.18 -15.97
N ASP A 269 -3.46 15.92 -16.13
CA ASP A 269 -2.80 14.98 -17.03
C ASP A 269 -3.78 13.88 -17.44
N ASN A 270 -3.47 13.18 -18.52
CA ASN A 270 -4.25 12.05 -19.00
C ASN A 270 -3.36 10.82 -19.13
N LEU A 271 -3.52 9.86 -18.22
CA LEU A 271 -2.67 8.70 -18.10
C LEU A 271 -3.27 7.52 -18.86
N THR A 272 -2.54 7.01 -19.85
CA THR A 272 -2.95 5.85 -20.63
C THR A 272 -2.61 4.56 -19.89
N HIS A 273 -3.58 3.67 -19.72
CA HIS A 273 -3.43 2.32 -19.16
C HIS A 273 -4.02 1.28 -20.14
N HIS A 274 -3.97 0.00 -19.78
CA HIS A 274 -4.37 -1.10 -20.68
C HIS A 274 -5.85 -1.02 -21.12
N ASP A 275 -6.74 -0.61 -20.22
CA ASP A 275 -8.19 -0.65 -20.42
C ASP A 275 -8.78 0.72 -20.77
N GLY A 276 -7.95 1.76 -20.90
CA GLY A 276 -8.39 3.08 -21.29
C GLY A 276 -7.47 4.20 -20.80
N HIS A 277 -8.08 5.29 -20.37
CA HIS A 277 -7.37 6.49 -19.95
C HIS A 277 -7.94 7.03 -18.63
N LEU A 278 -7.04 7.37 -17.71
CA LEU A 278 -7.32 7.99 -16.43
C LEU A 278 -6.97 9.48 -16.54
N ALA A 279 -7.99 10.33 -16.56
CA ALA A 279 -7.80 11.77 -16.51
C ALA A 279 -7.75 12.23 -15.06
N VAL A 280 -6.76 13.05 -14.73
CA VAL A 280 -6.61 13.71 -13.42
C VAL A 280 -6.69 15.21 -13.61
N GLU A 281 -7.53 15.88 -12.83
CA GLU A 281 -7.77 17.32 -12.93
C GLU A 281 -7.82 17.95 -11.54
N ALA A 282 -7.02 19.00 -11.32
CA ALA A 282 -7.03 19.78 -10.11
C ALA A 282 -8.18 20.80 -10.19
N ARG A 283 -9.17 20.68 -9.32
CA ARG A 283 -10.31 21.60 -9.26
C ARG A 283 -10.19 22.52 -8.06
N GLY A 284 -10.19 23.83 -8.33
CA GLY A 284 -10.05 24.88 -7.32
C GLY A 284 -8.73 24.78 -6.52
N ASP A 285 -8.80 25.19 -5.27
CA ASP A 285 -7.68 25.15 -4.32
C ASP A 285 -7.59 23.82 -3.56
N GLY A 286 -8.26 22.78 -4.06
CA GLY A 286 -8.29 21.45 -3.44
C GLY A 286 -6.92 20.76 -3.44
N ALA A 287 -6.67 19.97 -2.40
CA ALA A 287 -5.46 19.16 -2.22
C ALA A 287 -5.47 17.83 -3.00
N LEU A 288 -6.59 17.50 -3.67
CA LEU A 288 -6.80 16.24 -4.37
C LEU A 288 -7.06 16.48 -5.86
N TYR A 289 -6.67 15.51 -6.69
CA TYR A 289 -7.16 15.44 -8.06
C TYR A 289 -8.58 14.87 -8.11
N THR A 290 -9.40 15.42 -9.00
CA THR A 290 -10.61 14.78 -9.48
C THR A 290 -10.22 13.75 -10.54
N LEU A 291 -10.69 12.51 -10.40
CA LEU A 291 -10.42 11.44 -11.34
C LEU A 291 -11.61 11.27 -12.29
N SER A 292 -11.34 11.12 -13.59
CA SER A 292 -12.38 10.89 -14.60
C SER A 292 -11.84 10.00 -15.74
N GLY A 293 -12.71 9.68 -16.70
CA GLY A 293 -12.39 8.76 -17.79
C GLY A 293 -12.66 7.30 -17.43
N THR A 294 -11.89 6.39 -18.02
CA THR A 294 -12.01 4.95 -17.77
C THR A 294 -11.20 4.59 -16.53
N LEU A 295 -11.82 4.72 -15.36
CA LEU A 295 -11.15 4.35 -14.10
C LEU A 295 -10.82 2.84 -14.12
N PRO A 296 -9.58 2.46 -13.75
CA PRO A 296 -9.23 1.06 -13.63
C PRO A 296 -10.07 0.42 -12.53
N ASP A 297 -10.59 -0.79 -12.80
CA ASP A 297 -11.33 -1.56 -11.82
C ASP A 297 -10.47 -1.72 -10.55
N LEU A 298 -11.02 -1.32 -9.41
CA LEU A 298 -10.25 -1.25 -8.18
C LEU A 298 -9.82 -2.64 -7.72
N GLY A 299 -10.68 -3.66 -7.88
CA GLY A 299 -10.33 -5.04 -7.56
C GLY A 299 -9.22 -5.58 -8.44
N GLU A 300 -9.35 -5.43 -9.76
CA GLU A 300 -8.34 -5.89 -10.71
C GLU A 300 -6.99 -5.19 -10.49
N ALA A 301 -7.00 -3.87 -10.27
CA ALA A 301 -5.79 -3.10 -10.03
C ALA A 301 -5.13 -3.42 -8.68
N LEU A 302 -5.90 -3.75 -7.63
CA LEU A 302 -5.33 -4.24 -6.38
C LEU A 302 -4.77 -5.67 -6.52
N GLU A 303 -5.41 -6.54 -7.31
CA GLU A 303 -4.97 -7.94 -7.48
C GLU A 303 -3.77 -8.10 -8.43
N ASN A 304 -3.73 -7.30 -9.49
CA ASN A 304 -2.80 -7.44 -10.61
C ASN A 304 -1.85 -6.24 -10.78
N GLY A 305 -2.04 -5.18 -9.98
CA GLY A 305 -1.31 -3.93 -10.12
C GLY A 305 -1.83 -3.08 -11.27
N LEU A 306 -1.26 -1.87 -11.42
CA LEU A 306 -1.66 -0.91 -12.45
C LEU A 306 -0.45 -0.11 -12.94
N VAL A 307 -0.31 -0.03 -14.26
CA VAL A 307 0.59 0.90 -14.95
C VAL A 307 -0.26 1.92 -15.70
N ALA A 308 0.04 3.21 -15.52
CA ALA A 308 -0.52 4.24 -16.39
C ALA A 308 0.50 5.35 -16.66
N TRP A 309 0.58 5.84 -17.90
CA TRP A 309 1.55 6.87 -18.29
C TRP A 309 0.86 8.08 -18.90
N GLY A 310 1.13 9.26 -18.34
CA GLY A 310 0.72 10.55 -18.87
C GLY A 310 1.87 11.32 -19.51
N LYS A 311 1.65 12.62 -19.70
CA LYS A 311 2.65 13.55 -20.22
C LYS A 311 3.63 13.98 -19.12
N TYR A 312 3.13 14.17 -17.91
CA TYR A 312 3.86 14.69 -16.75
C TYR A 312 3.87 13.69 -15.58
N LEU A 313 2.82 12.88 -15.47
CA LEU A 313 2.56 11.96 -14.38
C LEU A 313 2.65 10.50 -14.84
N GLY A 314 3.00 9.61 -13.91
CA GLY A 314 2.96 8.17 -14.13
C GLY A 314 2.53 7.41 -12.89
N VAL A 315 1.78 6.33 -13.08
CA VAL A 315 1.29 5.43 -12.02
C VAL A 315 2.05 4.12 -12.09
N SER A 316 2.72 3.86 -10.96
CA SER A 316 3.45 2.67 -10.52
C SER A 316 2.76 1.84 -9.43
N LEU A 317 1.63 1.18 -9.65
CA LEU A 317 0.93 0.46 -8.55
C LEU A 317 1.25 -1.04 -8.57
N GLN A 318 1.88 -1.54 -7.51
CA GLN A 318 2.14 -2.97 -7.34
C GLN A 318 0.86 -3.72 -6.89
N PRO A 319 0.72 -5.02 -7.25
CA PRO A 319 -0.30 -5.88 -6.66
C PRO A 319 -0.25 -5.84 -5.12
N ARG A 320 -1.40 -5.69 -4.47
CA ARG A 320 -1.52 -5.68 -3.01
C ARG A 320 -1.60 -7.10 -2.49
N ARG A 321 -0.45 -7.60 -2.06
CA ARG A 321 -0.29 -8.94 -1.47
C ARG A 321 -0.49 -8.96 0.04
N ASN A 322 -0.29 -7.82 0.70
CA ASN A 322 -0.43 -7.66 2.13
C ASN A 322 -1.67 -6.80 2.45
N PRO A 323 -2.22 -6.87 3.67
CA PRO A 323 -3.31 -6.00 4.09
C PRO A 323 -2.91 -4.53 4.00
N LEU A 324 -3.86 -3.68 3.62
CA LEU A 324 -3.71 -2.24 3.63
C LEU A 324 -4.25 -1.68 4.95
N ILE A 325 -3.57 -0.68 5.49
CA ILE A 325 -4.06 0.06 6.65
C ILE A 325 -4.60 1.40 6.16
N LEU A 326 -5.86 1.68 6.48
CA LEU A 326 -6.51 2.94 6.17
C LEU A 326 -6.75 3.69 7.48
N GLN A 327 -6.45 4.98 7.52
CA GLN A 327 -6.73 5.82 8.68
C GLN A 327 -7.72 6.92 8.30
N GLU A 328 -8.44 7.40 9.30
CA GLU A 328 -9.45 8.44 9.13
C GLU A 328 -8.82 9.66 8.45
N ASP A 329 -9.41 10.03 7.32
CA ASP A 329 -8.89 11.11 6.49
C ASP A 329 -9.53 12.44 6.89
N PRO A 330 -8.74 13.51 7.01
CA PRO A 330 -9.27 14.83 7.37
C PRO A 330 -10.35 15.37 6.43
N LEU A 331 -10.35 14.96 5.15
CA LEU A 331 -11.36 15.33 4.15
C LEU A 331 -12.55 14.35 4.12
N GLY A 332 -12.66 13.47 5.12
CA GLY A 332 -13.73 12.50 5.29
C GLY A 332 -13.40 11.11 4.74
N GLY A 333 -13.95 10.09 5.41
CA GLY A 333 -13.71 8.69 5.12
C GLY A 333 -12.38 8.20 5.68
N TRP A 334 -11.84 7.16 5.05
CA TRP A 334 -10.60 6.50 5.44
C TRP A 334 -9.69 6.42 4.23
N THR A 335 -8.40 6.69 4.39
CA THR A 335 -7.43 6.65 3.29
C THR A 335 -6.25 5.78 3.67
N GLU A 336 -5.77 5.00 2.70
CA GLU A 336 -4.56 4.17 2.81
C GLU A 336 -3.34 4.99 3.25
N VAL A 337 -2.68 4.55 4.30
CA VAL A 337 -1.45 5.17 4.83
C VAL A 337 -0.25 4.24 4.69
N ASP A 338 0.91 4.83 4.39
CA ASP A 338 2.16 4.06 4.28
C ASP A 338 2.67 3.61 5.65
N LYS A 339 2.36 4.39 6.69
CA LYS A 339 2.68 4.12 8.09
C LYS A 339 1.50 4.58 8.94
N PRO A 340 0.86 3.68 9.71
CA PRO A 340 -0.20 4.09 10.60
C PRO A 340 0.35 5.02 11.68
N GLU A 341 -0.30 6.17 11.84
CA GLU A 341 -0.07 7.04 12.99
C GLU A 341 -0.54 6.32 14.26
N PRO A 342 0.27 6.33 15.33
CA PRO A 342 -0.15 5.79 16.61
C PRO A 342 -1.40 6.51 17.14
N PHE A 343 -2.24 5.75 17.82
CA PHE A 343 -3.48 6.21 18.43
C PHE A 343 -4.47 6.81 17.43
N MET A 344 -4.41 6.42 16.17
CA MET A 344 -5.41 6.78 15.18
C MET A 344 -6.25 5.55 14.86
N PRO A 345 -7.60 5.69 14.79
CA PRO A 345 -8.46 4.60 14.37
C PRO A 345 -8.01 4.17 12.98
N SER A 346 -8.04 2.88 12.73
CA SER A 346 -7.55 2.28 11.51
C SER A 346 -8.51 1.18 11.05
N LEU A 347 -8.71 1.11 9.74
CA LEU A 347 -9.32 -0.06 9.08
C LEU A 347 -8.20 -0.90 8.49
N ILE A 348 -8.35 -2.21 8.57
CA ILE A 348 -7.48 -3.14 7.85
C ILE A 348 -8.27 -3.70 6.67
N LEU A 349 -7.89 -3.28 5.47
CA LEU A 349 -8.45 -3.78 4.22
C LEU A 349 -7.61 -4.97 3.73
N PHE A 350 -8.25 -6.11 3.51
CA PHE A 350 -7.57 -7.35 3.14
C PHE A 350 -8.40 -8.18 2.15
N ASN A 351 -7.79 -9.22 1.58
CA ASN A 351 -8.47 -10.21 0.78
C ASN A 351 -8.23 -11.60 1.36
N LYS A 352 -8.87 -12.62 0.80
CA LYS A 352 -8.76 -14.00 1.30
C LYS A 352 -7.32 -14.53 1.38
N ARG A 353 -6.39 -14.04 0.54
CA ARG A 353 -4.98 -14.46 0.56
C ARG A 353 -4.19 -13.80 1.69
N SER A 354 -4.57 -12.58 2.08
CA SER A 354 -3.89 -11.80 3.12
C SER A 354 -4.61 -11.81 4.48
N GLU A 355 -5.69 -12.59 4.63
CA GLU A 355 -6.46 -12.68 5.88
C GLU A 355 -5.61 -13.10 7.09
N GLU A 356 -4.70 -14.07 6.93
CA GLU A 356 -3.84 -14.50 8.05
C GLU A 356 -2.90 -13.37 8.51
N GLU A 357 -2.41 -12.56 7.59
CA GLU A 357 -1.60 -11.38 7.91
C GLU A 357 -2.45 -10.27 8.52
N ALA A 358 -3.69 -10.08 8.05
CA ALA A 358 -4.64 -9.13 8.64
C ALA A 358 -4.96 -9.51 10.10
N ARG A 359 -5.21 -10.80 10.37
CA ARG A 359 -5.39 -11.33 11.73
C ARG A 359 -4.18 -11.04 12.62
N LYS A 360 -2.97 -11.24 12.09
CA LYS A 360 -1.74 -10.90 12.82
C LYS A 360 -1.65 -9.40 13.12
N LEU A 361 -2.04 -8.53 12.18
CA LEU A 361 -2.06 -7.09 12.41
C LEU A 361 -3.09 -6.68 13.48
N VAL A 362 -4.29 -7.26 13.47
CA VAL A 362 -5.33 -7.05 14.48
C VAL A 362 -4.85 -7.52 15.86
N ASP A 363 -4.25 -8.70 15.94
CA ASP A 363 -3.68 -9.27 17.18
C ASP A 363 -2.48 -8.47 17.69
N GLN A 364 -1.60 -7.98 16.80
CA GLN A 364 -0.52 -7.07 17.15
C GLN A 364 -1.02 -5.71 17.64
N ALA A 365 -2.12 -5.23 17.04
CA ALA A 365 -2.86 -4.10 17.56
C ALA A 365 -3.65 -4.46 18.82
N GLY A 366 -3.61 -5.71 19.30
CA GLY A 366 -4.19 -6.24 20.54
C GLY A 366 -5.71 -6.31 20.57
N PHE A 367 -6.37 -6.29 19.41
CA PHE A 367 -7.81 -6.46 19.29
C PHE A 367 -8.13 -7.93 19.02
N ALA A 368 -9.32 -8.37 19.43
CA ALA A 368 -9.82 -9.67 19.03
C ALA A 368 -10.25 -9.61 17.56
N TRP A 369 -10.04 -10.70 16.83
CA TRP A 369 -10.57 -10.79 15.48
C TRP A 369 -12.10 -10.90 15.52
N GLU A 370 -12.77 -9.89 14.99
CA GLU A 370 -14.22 -9.88 14.82
C GLU A 370 -14.62 -10.33 13.41
N GLU A 371 -15.93 -10.48 13.16
CA GLU A 371 -16.43 -10.81 11.83
C GLU A 371 -16.11 -9.67 10.87
N SER A 372 -15.48 -10.00 9.74
CA SER A 372 -15.03 -9.00 8.78
C SER A 372 -16.18 -8.47 7.94
N GLU A 373 -16.16 -7.18 7.64
CA GLU A 373 -17.17 -6.51 6.85
C GLU A 373 -16.85 -6.60 5.35
N GLU A 374 -17.88 -6.76 4.52
CA GLU A 374 -17.72 -6.76 3.07
C GLU A 374 -17.51 -5.34 2.52
N THR A 375 -16.90 -5.26 1.34
CA THR A 375 -16.63 -3.99 0.65
C THR A 375 -17.25 -3.99 -0.74
N SER A 376 -17.32 -2.81 -1.37
CA SER A 376 -17.79 -2.63 -2.75
C SER A 376 -16.95 -3.35 -3.81
N VAL A 377 -15.85 -3.97 -3.41
CA VAL A 377 -14.97 -4.76 -4.27
C VAL A 377 -15.05 -6.22 -3.85
N ASN A 378 -15.56 -7.05 -4.74
CA ASN A 378 -15.74 -8.48 -4.49
C ASN A 378 -14.44 -9.15 -4.04
N GLY A 379 -14.51 -9.92 -2.95
CA GLY A 379 -13.37 -10.66 -2.40
C GLY A 379 -12.43 -9.83 -1.51
N TRP A 380 -12.77 -8.57 -1.25
CA TRP A 380 -12.10 -7.69 -0.30
C TRP A 380 -12.98 -7.40 0.92
N PHE A 381 -12.34 -7.35 2.08
CA PHE A 381 -12.98 -7.27 3.39
C PHE A 381 -12.28 -6.25 4.27
N ILE A 382 -13.01 -5.68 5.23
CA ILE A 382 -12.50 -4.75 6.23
C ILE A 382 -12.61 -5.37 7.63
N ALA A 383 -11.52 -5.27 8.39
CA ALA A 383 -11.56 -5.37 9.85
C ALA A 383 -11.55 -3.94 10.42
N ALA A 384 -12.64 -3.57 11.09
CA ALA A 384 -12.84 -2.25 11.68
C ALA A 384 -12.30 -2.17 13.12
N ASP A 385 -12.35 -0.96 13.69
CA ASP A 385 -12.04 -0.67 15.10
C ASP A 385 -10.62 -1.08 15.56
N VAL A 386 -9.63 -1.00 14.66
CA VAL A 386 -8.23 -1.28 14.98
C VAL A 386 -7.49 0.01 15.34
N GLU A 387 -6.64 -0.01 16.36
CA GLU A 387 -5.79 1.13 16.75
C GLU A 387 -4.37 0.67 17.08
N PHE A 388 -3.37 1.28 16.44
CA PHE A 388 -1.96 0.98 16.69
C PHE A 388 -1.41 1.92 17.76
N ILE A 389 -0.67 1.41 18.76
CA ILE A 389 -0.21 2.20 19.93
C ILE A 389 1.22 2.74 19.75
N ASP A 390 2.06 2.03 19.00
CA ASP A 390 3.41 2.42 18.58
C ASP A 390 3.58 1.73 17.23
N GLY A 391 3.71 2.48 16.12
CA GLY A 391 3.61 1.96 14.76
C GLY A 391 4.24 0.56 14.61
N LEU A 392 3.41 -0.48 14.43
CA LEU A 392 3.74 -1.91 14.31
C LEU A 392 4.82 -2.48 15.27
N SER A 393 5.11 -1.82 16.39
CA SER A 393 6.15 -2.25 17.33
C SER A 393 5.53 -3.11 18.44
N SER A 394 5.84 -4.41 18.39
CA SER A 394 5.42 -5.43 19.35
C SER A 394 6.00 -5.18 20.75
N THR A 395 5.33 -4.39 21.59
CA THR A 395 5.68 -4.33 23.02
C THR A 395 4.50 -4.67 23.92
N SER A 396 4.79 -5.57 24.86
CA SER A 396 3.96 -6.15 25.91
C SER A 396 3.55 -5.12 26.97
N ARG A 397 2.58 -4.25 26.64
CA ARG A 397 1.98 -3.27 27.56
C ARG A 397 0.50 -3.58 27.83
N PRO A 398 -0.03 -3.26 29.03
CA PRO A 398 -1.45 -3.43 29.33
C PRO A 398 -2.31 -2.47 28.51
N ARG A 399 -3.57 -2.86 28.31
CA ARG A 399 -4.52 -2.13 27.45
C ARG A 399 -5.87 -1.96 28.15
N LEU A 400 -6.61 -0.94 27.72
CA LEU A 400 -7.97 -0.65 28.16
C LEU A 400 -8.93 -0.86 26.97
N ALA A 401 -10.03 -1.58 27.15
CA ALA A 401 -10.96 -1.92 26.07
C ALA A 401 -12.42 -1.84 26.49
N GLY A 402 -13.31 -1.44 25.57
CA GLY A 402 -14.77 -1.53 25.76
C GLY A 402 -15.38 -0.54 26.77
N GLY A 403 -14.68 0.55 27.11
CA GLY A 403 -15.20 1.63 27.94
C GLY A 403 -16.00 2.68 27.14
N LEU A 404 -16.91 3.39 27.80
CA LEU A 404 -17.70 4.47 27.19
C LEU A 404 -16.91 5.78 27.24
N HIS A 405 -16.37 6.20 26.10
CA HIS A 405 -15.52 7.39 26.01
C HIS A 405 -16.27 8.72 26.21
N VAL A 406 -15.62 9.66 26.89
CA VAL A 406 -16.06 11.06 26.97
C VAL A 406 -15.54 11.80 25.75
N ARG A 407 -16.43 12.08 24.78
CA ARG A 407 -16.10 12.77 23.51
C ARG A 407 -15.55 14.20 23.66
N LEU A 408 -15.61 14.79 24.86
CA LEU A 408 -15.28 16.20 25.10
C LEU A 408 -13.78 16.49 25.32
N THR A 409 -12.95 15.48 25.58
CA THR A 409 -11.53 15.67 25.91
C THR A 409 -10.60 15.07 24.86
N ARG A 410 -9.53 15.78 24.49
CA ARG A 410 -8.52 15.35 23.48
C ARG A 410 -7.71 14.09 23.87
N GLU A 411 -7.88 13.55 25.08
CA GLU A 411 -7.16 12.39 25.61
C GLU A 411 -8.04 11.12 25.55
N ARG A 412 -7.60 10.08 24.80
CA ARG A 412 -8.36 8.83 24.52
C ARG A 412 -8.56 7.90 25.72
N ARG A 413 -8.20 8.32 26.92
CA ARG A 413 -8.34 7.52 28.14
C ARG A 413 -9.29 8.18 29.13
N HIS A 414 -10.29 8.88 28.61
CA HIS A 414 -11.34 9.53 29.39
C HIS A 414 -12.64 8.77 29.17
N TYR A 415 -13.21 8.24 30.24
CA TYR A 415 -14.41 7.42 30.21
C TYR A 415 -15.46 7.96 31.17
N PHE A 416 -16.72 7.67 30.92
CA PHE A 416 -17.77 7.98 31.87
C PHE A 416 -17.69 7.06 33.08
N LEU A 417 -17.99 7.60 34.24
CA LEU A 417 -18.27 6.84 35.45
C LEU A 417 -19.47 5.91 35.20
N GLY A 418 -19.32 4.62 35.49
CA GLY A 418 -20.27 3.56 35.10
C GLY A 418 -20.10 3.00 33.68
N GLY A 419 -19.20 3.59 32.89
CA GLY A 419 -18.77 3.12 31.58
C GLY A 419 -17.27 2.80 31.56
N GLU A 420 -16.73 2.28 32.65
CA GLU A 420 -15.30 2.02 32.79
C GLU A 420 -14.81 1.02 31.72
N PRO A 421 -13.58 1.18 31.23
CA PRO A 421 -12.98 0.21 30.32
C PRO A 421 -12.57 -1.06 31.07
N ASP A 422 -12.48 -2.18 30.36
CA ASP A 422 -11.89 -3.40 30.89
C ASP A 422 -10.37 -3.40 30.69
N LEU A 423 -9.64 -4.01 31.61
CA LEU A 423 -8.19 -4.17 31.55
C LEU A 423 -7.83 -5.45 30.78
N ILE A 424 -6.95 -5.32 29.80
CA ILE A 424 -6.31 -6.45 29.13
C ILE A 424 -4.83 -6.46 29.56
N PRO A 425 -4.39 -7.44 30.36
CA PRO A 425 -3.00 -7.53 30.80
C PRO A 425 -2.06 -7.94 29.66
N PRO A 426 -0.77 -7.59 29.72
CA PRO A 426 0.23 -8.17 28.82
C PRO A 426 0.31 -9.70 28.99
N PRO A 427 0.72 -10.44 27.94
CA PRO A 427 1.00 -11.86 28.06
C PRO A 427 2.01 -12.15 29.18
N GLY A 428 1.68 -13.07 30.08
CA GLY A 428 2.55 -13.47 31.20
C GLY A 428 2.53 -12.53 32.41
N VAL A 429 1.67 -11.51 32.43
CA VAL A 429 1.47 -10.65 33.62
C VAL A 429 0.20 -11.08 34.35
N ASP A 430 0.39 -11.69 35.52
CA ASP A 430 -0.72 -12.21 36.32
C ASP A 430 -1.32 -11.18 37.29
N VAL A 431 -0.52 -10.19 37.70
CA VAL A 431 -0.92 -9.18 38.68
C VAL A 431 -0.51 -7.78 38.20
N MET A 432 -1.44 -6.85 38.28
CA MET A 432 -1.24 -5.42 38.04
C MET A 432 -1.76 -4.61 39.22
N CYS A 433 -1.41 -3.33 39.36
CA CYS A 433 -1.95 -2.46 40.40
C CYS A 433 -2.76 -1.31 39.80
N LEU A 434 -4.03 -1.19 40.13
CA LEU A 434 -4.86 -0.03 39.82
C LEU A 434 -4.91 0.88 41.05
N ASP A 435 -4.36 2.08 40.94
CA ASP A 435 -4.26 3.05 42.05
C ASP A 435 -3.60 2.46 43.31
N GLY A 436 -2.62 1.58 43.10
CA GLY A 436 -1.92 0.86 44.17
C GLY A 436 -2.66 -0.37 44.71
N VAL A 437 -3.86 -0.68 44.20
CA VAL A 437 -4.64 -1.87 44.58
C VAL A 437 -4.37 -3.01 43.58
N PRO A 438 -3.95 -4.20 44.03
CA PRO A 438 -3.66 -5.31 43.13
C PRO A 438 -4.92 -5.84 42.44
N ILE A 439 -4.79 -6.10 41.14
CA ILE A 439 -5.76 -6.74 40.25
C ILE A 439 -5.11 -8.00 39.70
N HIS A 440 -5.69 -9.14 40.05
CA HIS A 440 -5.30 -10.43 39.48
C HIS A 440 -6.02 -10.61 38.14
N ALA A 441 -5.25 -10.56 37.06
CA ALA A 441 -5.77 -10.68 35.71
C ALA A 441 -5.48 -12.05 35.08
N ALA A 442 -4.44 -12.75 35.55
CA ALA A 442 -4.04 -14.09 35.06
C ALA A 442 -3.94 -14.17 33.53
N GLY A 443 -3.46 -13.11 32.87
CA GLY A 443 -3.41 -13.02 31.41
C GLY A 443 -4.76 -12.88 30.69
N GLN A 444 -5.87 -12.71 31.42
CA GLN A 444 -7.23 -12.58 30.88
C GLN A 444 -7.79 -11.17 31.04
N ARG A 445 -8.75 -10.83 30.16
CA ARG A 445 -9.53 -9.60 30.25
C ARG A 445 -10.20 -9.50 31.61
N THR A 446 -9.97 -8.41 32.31
CA THR A 446 -10.46 -8.16 33.66
C THR A 446 -11.34 -6.92 33.65
N GLU A 447 -12.61 -7.07 34.02
CA GLU A 447 -13.54 -5.95 34.09
C GLU A 447 -13.13 -4.96 35.20
N LEU A 448 -13.07 -3.67 34.85
CA LEU A 448 -12.92 -2.59 35.83
C LEU A 448 -14.28 -1.99 36.24
N ARG A 449 -15.33 -2.28 35.45
CA ARG A 449 -16.70 -1.87 35.72
C ARG A 449 -17.18 -2.45 37.06
N GLY A 450 -17.99 -1.67 37.78
CA GLY A 450 -18.58 -2.13 39.06
C GLY A 450 -17.59 -2.24 40.21
N ARG A 451 -16.29 -1.90 40.03
CA ARG A 451 -15.28 -1.88 41.10
C ARG A 451 -15.34 -0.64 42.00
N GLY A 452 -16.32 0.25 41.79
CA GLY A 452 -16.51 1.45 42.59
C GLY A 452 -15.40 2.48 42.43
N LEU A 453 -14.83 2.61 41.24
CA LEU A 453 -13.80 3.61 40.93
C LEU A 453 -14.38 5.02 41.11
N SER A 454 -13.61 5.92 41.74
CA SER A 454 -14.01 7.32 41.93
C SER A 454 -13.79 8.13 40.66
N PRO A 455 -14.55 9.21 40.40
CA PRO A 455 -14.19 10.15 39.34
C PRO A 455 -12.76 10.70 39.49
N GLY A 456 -12.08 10.91 38.38
CA GLY A 456 -10.73 11.48 38.33
C GLY A 456 -9.71 10.57 37.66
N LYS A 457 -8.43 10.83 37.94
CA LYS A 457 -7.29 10.12 37.36
C LYS A 457 -7.09 8.76 38.04
N HIS A 458 -6.91 7.73 37.23
CA HIS A 458 -6.54 6.39 37.62
C HIS A 458 -5.21 5.97 36.98
N VAL A 459 -4.39 5.24 37.72
CA VAL A 459 -3.07 4.78 37.29
C VAL A 459 -2.98 3.26 37.43
N LEU A 460 -2.76 2.59 36.30
CA LEU A 460 -2.45 1.17 36.21
C LEU A 460 -0.94 0.97 36.14
N ASP A 461 -0.36 0.40 37.19
CA ASP A 461 1.02 -0.03 37.26
C ASP A 461 1.14 -1.52 36.92
N TYR A 462 2.05 -1.86 36.00
CA TYR A 462 2.31 -3.23 35.56
C TYR A 462 3.78 -3.62 35.73
N GLY A 463 4.53 -2.92 36.59
CA GLY A 463 5.94 -3.16 36.90
C GLY A 463 6.90 -2.61 35.84
N ALA A 464 6.66 -2.89 34.56
CA ALA A 464 7.47 -2.36 33.45
C ALA A 464 7.08 -0.93 33.02
N GLY A 465 6.01 -0.37 33.59
CA GLY A 465 5.56 0.98 33.32
C GLY A 465 4.21 1.29 33.97
N GLN A 466 3.67 2.46 33.63
CA GLN A 466 2.37 2.92 34.10
C GLN A 466 1.48 3.35 32.94
N LEU A 467 0.18 3.08 33.07
CA LEU A 467 -0.88 3.48 32.15
C LEU A 467 -1.90 4.31 32.92
N THR A 468 -2.12 5.56 32.55
CA THR A 468 -3.12 6.43 33.18
C THR A 468 -4.40 6.48 32.36
N PHE A 469 -5.56 6.47 33.02
CA PHE A 469 -6.86 6.84 32.45
C PHE A 469 -7.65 7.74 33.41
N TYR A 470 -8.79 8.28 32.98
CA TYR A 470 -9.60 9.23 33.72
C TYR A 470 -11.08 8.83 33.65
N LEU A 471 -11.78 8.92 34.77
CA LEU A 471 -13.23 8.75 34.86
C LEU A 471 -13.90 10.09 35.12
N HIS A 472 -14.95 10.40 34.38
CA HIS A 472 -15.72 11.63 34.53
C HIS A 472 -17.11 11.29 35.02
N PRO A 473 -17.63 12.01 36.03
CA PRO A 473 -19.02 11.84 36.40
C PRO A 473 -19.89 12.27 35.20
N PRO A 474 -21.08 11.67 35.02
CA PRO A 474 -22.05 12.21 34.08
C PRO A 474 -22.32 13.67 34.48
N GLN A 475 -22.00 14.60 33.58
CA GLN A 475 -22.21 16.02 33.82
C GLN A 475 -23.68 16.34 33.48
N GLU A 476 -24.41 16.96 34.42
CA GLU A 476 -25.69 17.59 34.07
C GLU A 476 -25.39 18.73 33.11
N TRP A 477 -25.91 18.62 31.89
CA TRP A 477 -25.66 19.57 30.83
C TRP A 477 -26.47 20.84 31.10
N THR A 478 -25.83 21.89 31.62
CA THR A 478 -26.36 23.26 31.51
C THR A 478 -25.91 23.83 30.17
N VAL A 479 -26.88 24.07 29.28
CA VAL A 479 -26.65 24.64 27.94
C VAL A 479 -25.90 25.97 28.09
N PRO A 480 -24.71 26.13 27.48
CA PRO A 480 -24.02 27.41 27.51
C PRO A 480 -24.77 28.39 26.60
N ASP A 481 -25.03 29.60 27.12
CA ASP A 481 -25.52 30.74 26.34
C ASP A 481 -24.51 31.02 25.21
N THR A 482 -24.81 30.47 24.04
CA THR A 482 -24.01 30.65 22.85
C THR A 482 -24.61 31.86 22.14
N THR A 483 -23.91 32.98 22.24
CA THR A 483 -24.26 34.20 21.49
C THR A 483 -24.22 33.86 20.00
N SER A 484 -25.41 33.86 19.41
CA SER A 484 -25.70 33.60 18.01
C SER A 484 -24.95 34.59 17.11
N ASP A 485 -23.90 34.13 16.44
CA ASP A 485 -23.49 34.74 15.18
C ASP A 485 -24.54 34.42 14.12
N THR A 486 -25.05 35.49 13.52
CA THR A 486 -26.23 35.57 12.66
C THR A 486 -26.23 34.58 11.49
N ALA A 487 -27.05 33.54 11.59
CA ALA A 487 -27.51 32.75 10.46
C ALA A 487 -28.66 33.47 9.74
N ASP A 488 -28.69 33.32 8.42
CA ASP A 488 -29.78 33.77 7.54
C ASP A 488 -31.13 33.18 8.00
N PRO A 489 -32.09 34.02 8.45
CA PRO A 489 -33.32 33.57 9.12
C PRO A 489 -34.28 32.77 8.23
N ASP A 490 -34.04 32.69 6.91
CA ASP A 490 -34.94 32.02 5.96
C ASP A 490 -34.48 30.63 5.50
N SER A 491 -33.34 30.11 6.00
CA SER A 491 -32.88 28.75 5.66
C SER A 491 -33.31 27.73 6.72
N PRO A 492 -34.22 26.76 6.43
CA PRO A 492 -34.75 25.82 7.41
C PRO A 492 -33.77 24.72 7.85
N VAL A 493 -32.53 24.73 7.34
CA VAL A 493 -31.52 23.68 7.56
C VAL A 493 -30.43 24.19 8.50
N VAL A 494 -30.40 23.65 9.72
CA VAL A 494 -29.41 23.94 10.78
C VAL A 494 -28.41 22.77 10.89
N GLN A 495 -27.22 23.02 11.47
CA GLN A 495 -26.22 21.97 11.70
C GLN A 495 -26.80 20.87 12.58
N GLY A 496 -26.66 19.60 12.16
CA GLY A 496 -27.32 18.46 12.81
C GLY A 496 -28.70 18.11 12.25
N SER A 497 -29.18 18.81 11.21
CA SER A 497 -30.44 18.42 10.56
C SER A 497 -30.31 17.11 9.79
N THR A 498 -31.31 16.26 9.90
CA THR A 498 -31.41 14.95 9.25
C THR A 498 -32.74 14.86 8.51
N VAL A 499 -32.75 14.21 7.35
CA VAL A 499 -33.95 13.84 6.63
C VAL A 499 -34.22 12.34 6.70
N ILE A 500 -35.50 12.01 6.77
CA ILE A 500 -36.01 10.65 6.59
C ILE A 500 -36.90 10.62 5.35
N ASP A 501 -36.62 9.75 4.39
CA ASP A 501 -37.40 9.61 3.15
C ASP A 501 -38.55 8.58 3.23
N ALA A 502 -39.31 8.44 2.15
CA ALA A 502 -40.48 7.55 2.05
C ALA A 502 -40.10 6.06 2.12
N GLU A 503 -38.90 5.71 1.69
CA GLU A 503 -38.30 4.39 1.81
C GLU A 503 -37.71 4.14 3.21
N GLY A 504 -37.74 5.17 4.07
CA GLY A 504 -37.26 5.12 5.43
C GLY A 504 -35.74 5.27 5.55
N HIS A 505 -35.05 5.74 4.51
CA HIS A 505 -33.64 6.05 4.58
C HIS A 505 -33.40 7.32 5.39
N TYR A 506 -32.24 7.34 6.03
CA TYR A 506 -31.77 8.40 6.91
C TYR A 506 -30.61 9.14 6.24
N THR A 507 -30.64 10.48 6.19
CA THR A 507 -29.56 11.30 5.61
C THR A 507 -29.29 12.56 6.44
N ASP A 508 -28.05 12.77 6.87
CA ASP A 508 -27.63 14.04 7.49
C ASP A 508 -27.50 15.13 6.42
N LEU A 509 -28.20 16.25 6.59
CA LEU A 509 -28.24 17.38 5.65
C LEU A 509 -27.03 18.31 5.78
N ILE A 510 -26.41 18.33 6.95
CA ILE A 510 -25.16 19.04 7.19
C ILE A 510 -24.18 17.99 7.70
N SER A 511 -23.14 17.68 6.92
CA SER A 511 -22.00 16.90 7.43
C SER A 511 -21.50 17.61 8.68
N GLU A 512 -21.19 16.88 9.76
CA GLU A 512 -20.38 17.46 10.84
C GLU A 512 -19.22 18.18 10.14
N GLY A 513 -19.05 19.48 10.42
CA GLY A 513 -17.96 20.26 9.86
C GLY A 513 -16.62 19.57 10.14
N PRO A 514 -15.50 20.06 9.57
CA PRO A 514 -14.21 19.43 9.81
C PRO A 514 -14.03 19.22 11.33
N PRO A 515 -13.57 18.03 11.75
CA PRO A 515 -13.52 17.65 13.16
C PRO A 515 -12.76 18.72 13.97
N ARG A 516 -13.20 19.03 15.19
CA ARG A 516 -12.75 20.21 15.96
C ARG A 516 -11.22 20.41 16.02
N TRP A 517 -10.43 19.32 15.96
CA TRP A 517 -8.97 19.38 15.92
C TRP A 517 -8.41 20.10 14.67
N TRP A 518 -9.18 20.19 13.59
CA TRP A 518 -8.86 20.88 12.34
C TRP A 518 -8.69 22.39 12.54
N HIS A 519 -9.60 23.02 13.29
CA HIS A 519 -9.50 24.45 13.63
C HIS A 519 -8.34 24.75 14.58
N GLU A 520 -7.92 23.76 15.36
CA GLU A 520 -6.92 23.90 16.41
C GLU A 520 -5.47 23.78 15.89
N ARG A 521 -5.27 23.18 14.71
CA ARG A 521 -3.93 22.98 14.12
C ARG A 521 -3.47 24.10 13.16
N GLN A 522 -4.26 25.16 12.98
CA GLN A 522 -3.92 26.30 12.08
C GLN A 522 -3.36 25.84 10.72
N THR A 523 -3.95 24.82 10.10
CA THR A 523 -3.44 24.17 8.88
C THR A 523 -3.47 25.09 7.64
N GLY A 524 -4.05 26.29 7.74
CA GLY A 524 -4.24 27.21 6.61
C GLY A 524 -5.33 26.76 5.62
N LEU A 525 -6.01 25.64 5.88
CA LEU A 525 -7.07 25.09 5.03
C LEU A 525 -8.45 25.39 5.63
N SER A 526 -9.34 26.01 4.84
CA SER A 526 -10.74 26.28 5.19
C SER A 526 -11.68 25.39 4.38
N GLY A 527 -12.50 24.57 5.06
CA GLY A 527 -13.64 23.87 4.48
C GLY A 527 -14.85 24.10 5.37
N GLY A 528 -15.92 24.69 4.83
CA GLY A 528 -17.21 24.75 5.52
C GLY A 528 -17.89 23.38 5.50
N PRO A 529 -18.85 23.12 6.41
CA PRO A 529 -19.67 21.93 6.32
C PRO A 529 -20.38 21.89 4.96
N GLU A 530 -20.30 20.75 4.26
CA GLU A 530 -21.02 20.55 3.01
C GLU A 530 -22.52 20.51 3.32
N ARG A 531 -23.26 21.50 2.81
CA ARG A 531 -24.72 21.54 2.90
C ARG A 531 -25.28 20.70 1.77
N LYS A 532 -26.07 19.69 2.12
CA LYS A 532 -26.84 18.91 1.16
C LYS A 532 -28.23 19.52 1.07
N GLU A 533 -28.75 19.62 -0.15
CA GLU A 533 -30.15 19.98 -0.37
C GLU A 533 -31.06 18.89 0.19
N ILE A 534 -32.25 19.29 0.65
CA ILE A 534 -33.28 18.35 1.11
C ILE A 534 -33.71 17.51 -0.11
N PRO A 535 -33.52 16.18 -0.09
CA PRO A 535 -33.92 15.34 -1.21
C PRO A 535 -35.41 15.46 -1.49
N ASP A 536 -35.81 15.39 -2.76
CA ASP A 536 -37.24 15.37 -3.10
C ASP A 536 -37.97 14.19 -2.45
N SER A 537 -37.32 13.07 -2.13
CA SER A 537 -37.96 11.94 -1.44
C SER A 537 -38.22 12.18 0.06
N ALA A 538 -37.79 13.31 0.62
CA ALA A 538 -37.89 13.61 2.05
C ALA A 538 -39.34 13.60 2.56
N VAL A 539 -39.62 12.77 3.56
CA VAL A 539 -40.91 12.71 4.26
C VAL A 539 -40.85 13.45 5.59
N TRP A 540 -39.75 13.33 6.31
CA TRP A 540 -39.51 14.07 7.56
C TRP A 540 -38.21 14.85 7.51
N LEU A 541 -38.24 16.04 8.08
CA LEU A 541 -37.06 16.82 8.43
C LEU A 541 -36.95 16.85 9.95
N VAL A 542 -35.82 16.39 10.47
CA VAL A 542 -35.48 16.44 11.89
C VAL A 542 -34.38 17.48 12.04
N ILE A 543 -34.63 18.48 12.87
CA ILE A 543 -33.73 19.60 13.13
C ILE A 543 -33.25 19.44 14.56
N ASP A 544 -31.95 19.20 14.74
CA ASP A 544 -31.30 19.26 16.04
C ASP A 544 -30.94 20.73 16.31
N HIS A 545 -31.60 21.34 17.28
CA HIS A 545 -31.33 22.72 17.66
C HIS A 545 -30.13 22.76 18.62
N PRO A 546 -29.31 23.83 18.59
CA PRO A 546 -28.15 23.95 19.48
C PRO A 546 -28.48 23.89 20.98
N ASP A 547 -29.73 24.16 21.36
CA ASP A 547 -30.24 24.06 22.73
C ASP A 547 -30.59 22.62 23.15
N GLY A 548 -30.36 21.63 22.27
CA GLY A 548 -30.65 20.22 22.49
C GLY A 548 -32.12 19.86 22.25
N THR A 549 -32.94 20.80 21.79
CA THR A 549 -34.31 20.49 21.37
C THR A 549 -34.31 19.90 19.97
N ILE A 550 -35.14 18.88 19.77
CA ILE A 550 -35.29 18.25 18.46
C ILE A 550 -36.65 18.63 17.90
N GLU A 551 -36.65 19.33 16.77
CA GLU A 551 -37.86 19.64 16.02
C GLU A 551 -38.02 18.65 14.88
N VAL A 552 -39.20 18.07 14.72
CA VAL A 552 -39.51 17.16 13.62
C VAL A 552 -40.65 17.76 12.80
N ARG A 553 -40.40 17.95 11.50
CA ARG A 553 -41.36 18.49 10.54
C ARG A 553 -41.74 17.43 9.52
N LEU A 554 -43.04 17.24 9.31
CA LEU A 554 -43.54 16.46 8.19
C LEU A 554 -43.41 17.28 6.91
N ILE A 555 -42.58 16.82 5.98
CA ILE A 555 -42.45 17.42 4.65
C ILE A 555 -43.50 16.84 3.70
N ARG A 556 -43.78 15.53 3.79
CA ARG A 556 -44.75 14.84 2.92
C ARG A 556 -45.64 13.87 3.69
N PRO A 557 -46.92 13.72 3.34
CA PRO A 557 -47.86 12.84 4.05
C PRO A 557 -47.73 11.35 3.68
N GLU A 558 -46.60 10.92 3.15
CA GLU A 558 -46.39 9.55 2.65
C GLU A 558 -46.13 8.56 3.79
N GLU A 559 -46.63 7.34 3.63
CA GLU A 559 -46.39 6.28 4.61
C GLU A 559 -45.01 5.63 4.40
N PRO A 560 -44.18 5.57 5.46
CA PRO A 560 -42.81 5.11 5.34
C PRO A 560 -42.73 3.60 5.15
N ARG A 561 -41.85 3.16 4.24
CA ARG A 561 -41.53 1.76 3.99
C ARG A 561 -40.18 1.40 4.60
N ILE A 562 -40.10 1.40 5.93
CA ILE A 562 -38.87 0.99 6.63
C ILE A 562 -38.61 -0.48 6.32
N THR A 563 -37.69 -0.77 5.41
CA THR A 563 -37.34 -2.16 5.04
C THR A 563 -36.16 -2.68 5.85
N HIS A 564 -35.22 -1.80 6.20
CA HIS A 564 -34.00 -2.12 6.95
C HIS A 564 -33.71 -0.99 7.95
N VAL A 565 -33.13 -1.32 9.11
CA VAL A 565 -32.71 -0.35 10.13
C VAL A 565 -31.21 -0.49 10.33
N THR A 566 -30.44 0.49 9.89
CA THR A 566 -28.97 0.48 10.02
C THR A 566 -28.52 0.79 11.45
N PRO A 567 -27.27 0.47 11.86
CA PRO A 567 -26.74 0.83 13.19
C PRO A 567 -26.80 2.33 13.50
N SER A 568 -26.59 3.18 12.49
CA SER A 568 -26.73 4.64 12.62
C SER A 568 -28.19 5.07 12.81
N MET A 569 -29.13 4.47 12.07
CA MET A 569 -30.56 4.68 12.31
C MET A 569 -30.95 4.22 13.72
N TRP A 570 -30.39 3.12 14.21
CA TRP A 570 -30.62 2.64 15.56
C TRP A 570 -30.18 3.62 16.64
N LYS A 571 -28.99 4.21 16.49
CA LYS A 571 -28.48 5.24 17.38
C LYS A 571 -29.38 6.48 17.36
N PHE A 572 -29.79 6.92 16.18
CA PHE A 572 -30.73 8.01 15.99
C PHE A 572 -32.08 7.72 16.64
N TRP A 573 -32.70 6.56 16.38
CA TRP A 573 -34.00 6.20 16.96
C TRP A 573 -33.96 6.06 18.48
N ARG A 574 -32.84 5.61 19.06
CA ARG A 574 -32.63 5.63 20.51
C ARG A 574 -32.67 7.05 21.08
N GLN A 575 -32.07 8.02 20.39
CA GLN A 575 -32.14 9.43 20.78
C GLN A 575 -33.56 9.96 20.62
N MET A 576 -34.25 9.63 19.52
CA MET A 576 -35.63 10.07 19.27
C MET A 576 -36.64 9.50 20.29
N ILE A 577 -36.41 8.28 20.79
CA ILE A 577 -37.26 7.66 21.84
C ILE A 577 -37.09 8.37 23.18
N ALA A 578 -35.92 8.96 23.44
CA ALA A 578 -35.66 9.70 24.67
C ALA A 578 -36.28 11.10 24.68
N ILE A 579 -36.87 11.56 23.57
CA ILE A 579 -37.55 12.86 23.50
C ILE A 579 -38.88 12.77 24.28
N GLU A 580 -39.04 13.60 25.31
CA GLU A 580 -40.23 13.60 26.17
C GLU A 580 -41.53 13.95 25.43
N HIS A 581 -41.44 14.63 24.28
CA HIS A 581 -42.57 15.11 23.48
C HIS A 581 -42.41 14.79 21.98
N PRO A 582 -42.61 13.53 21.55
CA PRO A 582 -42.63 13.23 20.12
C PRO A 582 -43.80 13.95 19.43
N PRO A 583 -43.68 14.31 18.14
CA PRO A 583 -44.75 14.96 17.39
C PRO A 583 -46.09 14.26 17.57
N PRO A 584 -47.22 15.01 17.71
CA PRO A 584 -48.55 14.43 17.91
C PRO A 584 -49.08 13.69 16.67
N GLU A 585 -48.29 13.63 15.60
CA GLU A 585 -48.70 13.11 14.31
C GLU A 585 -48.83 11.58 14.30
N LYS A 586 -49.98 11.10 13.80
CA LYS A 586 -50.28 9.67 13.67
C LYS A 586 -49.26 8.92 12.81
N LEU A 587 -48.69 9.59 11.80
CA LEU A 587 -47.65 9.05 10.92
C LEU A 587 -46.33 8.84 11.68
N TRP A 588 -45.91 9.78 12.52
CA TRP A 588 -44.71 9.67 13.34
C TRP A 588 -44.77 8.46 14.30
N LYS A 589 -45.91 8.29 14.99
CA LYS A 589 -46.12 7.13 15.87
C LYS A 589 -46.06 5.79 15.13
N ARG A 590 -46.52 5.76 13.87
CA ARG A 590 -46.42 4.56 13.02
C ARG A 590 -44.99 4.30 12.55
N TYR A 591 -44.25 5.36 12.22
CA TYR A 591 -42.83 5.28 11.90
C TYR A 591 -42.06 4.67 13.08
N LEU A 592 -42.23 5.23 14.27
CA LEU A 592 -41.60 4.73 15.50
C LEU A 592 -41.98 3.27 15.78
N ALA A 593 -43.27 2.92 15.69
CA ALA A 593 -43.72 1.55 15.91
C ALA A 593 -43.16 0.55 14.87
N ALA A 594 -42.94 0.96 13.62
CA ALA A 594 -42.35 0.12 12.58
C ALA A 594 -40.87 -0.17 12.85
N VAL A 595 -40.11 0.82 13.34
CA VAL A 595 -38.72 0.63 13.81
C VAL A 595 -38.69 -0.30 15.03
N LEU A 596 -39.52 -0.02 16.03
CA LEU A 596 -39.59 -0.81 17.28
C LEU A 596 -39.94 -2.29 17.05
N ARG A 597 -40.78 -2.59 16.05
CA ARG A 597 -41.16 -3.99 15.71
C ARG A 597 -40.07 -4.76 14.97
N ARG A 598 -39.20 -4.07 14.22
CA ARG A 598 -38.12 -4.70 13.45
C ARG A 598 -36.84 -4.82 14.24
N GLY A 599 -36.65 -3.95 15.22
CA GLY A 599 -35.60 -4.12 16.21
C GLY A 599 -35.99 -5.19 17.22
N ASN A 600 -35.26 -6.31 17.26
CA ASN A 600 -35.50 -7.42 18.18
C ASN A 600 -35.55 -6.95 19.65
N GLY A 601 -36.73 -6.60 20.16
CA GLY A 601 -37.17 -6.64 21.56
C GLY A 601 -36.43 -5.83 22.64
N ASN A 602 -35.23 -5.31 22.39
CA ASN A 602 -34.41 -4.63 23.39
C ASN A 602 -34.17 -3.17 22.98
N PHE A 603 -35.16 -2.33 23.27
CA PHE A 603 -35.00 -0.88 23.32
C PHE A 603 -34.68 -0.43 24.74
#